data_AF-A0A935TZD1-F1
#
_entry.id   AF-A0A935TZD1-F1
#
_cell.length_a   1.000
_cell.length_b   1.000
_cell.length_c   1.000
_cell.angle_alpha   90.00
_cell.angle_beta   90.00
_cell.angle_gamma   90.00
#
_symmetry.space_group_name_H-M   'P 1'
#
loop_
_entity.id
_entity.type
_entity.pdbx_description
1 polymer ?
#
loop_
_entity_poly.entity_id
_entity_poly.type
_entity_poly.pdbx_seq_one_letter_code
_entity_poly.pdbx_strand_id
1 'polypeptide(L)'
;MWPARALGLDADGRRRLRTRDDWAAAIAARALGLWTAGPPPSPAAFCDLLAWRELDLRGAPKRLPAEVRALFLQRLLHTTSGAPDRLLRLLAARELATPRTELRALRDALVRRWLSPPPAPPAAPAAPAAPAAPEDLPASLAPAATPADGAALDARFLADLTQAAAHAAGFGPRKVFLSSLFDQLRRLAAWHELERSTFDTRLLAAHRRGEVQLARADLTGAMDQALVSSSTISVGGATFHFLVRGET
;
A
#
# COMPACT_ATOMS: atom_id res chain seq x y z
N MET A 1 8.24 -13.30 -29.93
CA MET A 1 7.40 -12.20 -29.39
C MET A 1 7.25 -12.40 -27.88
N TRP A 2 8.06 -11.69 -27.10
CA TRP A 2 8.34 -11.94 -25.68
C TRP A 2 7.19 -11.62 -24.70
N PRO A 3 6.34 -10.59 -24.91
CA PRO A 3 5.32 -10.21 -23.92
C PRO A 3 4.24 -11.27 -23.65
N ALA A 4 3.79 -12.03 -24.66
CA ALA A 4 2.79 -13.07 -24.44
C ALA A 4 3.36 -14.25 -23.64
N ARG A 5 4.63 -14.59 -23.89
CA ARG A 5 5.35 -15.63 -23.13
C ARG A 5 5.56 -15.24 -21.67
N ALA A 6 5.77 -13.96 -21.38
CA ALA A 6 5.84 -13.46 -20.00
C ALA A 6 4.51 -13.67 -19.23
N LEU A 7 3.37 -13.72 -19.93
CA LEU A 7 2.08 -14.13 -19.35
C LEU A 7 1.87 -15.64 -19.38
N GLY A 8 2.84 -16.45 -19.83
CA GLY A 8 2.71 -17.89 -20.01
C GLY A 8 1.68 -18.29 -21.08
N LEU A 9 1.46 -17.44 -22.08
CA LEU A 9 0.53 -17.70 -23.19
C LEU A 9 1.23 -18.36 -24.37
N ASP A 10 0.49 -19.24 -25.04
CA ASP A 10 0.81 -19.77 -26.35
C ASP A 10 0.35 -18.83 -27.49
N ALA A 11 0.47 -19.29 -28.73
CA ALA A 11 0.09 -18.51 -29.91
C ALA A 11 -1.40 -18.17 -29.92
N ASP A 12 -2.27 -19.06 -29.44
CA ASP A 12 -3.72 -18.90 -29.47
C ASP A 12 -4.21 -17.99 -28.35
N GLY A 13 -3.65 -18.12 -27.15
CA GLY A 13 -3.85 -17.18 -26.05
C GLY A 13 -3.43 -15.76 -26.45
N ARG A 14 -2.33 -15.61 -27.19
CA ARG A 14 -1.91 -14.31 -27.74
C ARG A 14 -2.91 -13.72 -28.74
N ARG A 15 -3.57 -14.53 -29.58
CA ARG A 15 -4.57 -14.04 -30.57
C ARG A 15 -5.79 -13.41 -29.90
N ARG A 16 -6.04 -13.71 -28.63
CA ARG A 16 -7.12 -13.14 -27.82
C ARG A 16 -6.77 -11.78 -27.21
N LEU A 17 -5.48 -11.44 -27.09
CA LEU A 17 -5.03 -10.15 -26.57
C LEU A 17 -4.93 -9.09 -27.66
N ARG A 18 -6.09 -8.66 -28.19
CA ARG A 18 -6.17 -7.75 -29.35
C ARG A 18 -6.09 -6.29 -28.95
N THR A 19 -6.77 -5.94 -27.87
CA THR A 19 -6.92 -4.57 -27.40
C THR A 19 -6.03 -4.29 -26.20
N ARG A 20 -5.84 -3.01 -25.89
CA ARG A 20 -5.13 -2.59 -24.68
C ARG A 20 -5.79 -3.13 -23.42
N ASP A 21 -7.12 -3.21 -23.40
CA ASP A 21 -7.87 -3.61 -22.22
C ASP A 21 -7.80 -5.13 -22.03
N ASP A 22 -7.72 -5.93 -23.11
CA ASP A 22 -7.43 -7.37 -23.03
C ASP A 22 -6.06 -7.64 -22.38
N TRP A 23 -5.04 -6.85 -22.76
CA TRP A 23 -3.72 -6.94 -22.14
C TRP A 23 -3.76 -6.55 -20.67
N ALA A 24 -4.47 -5.46 -20.33
CA ALA A 24 -4.61 -5.02 -18.95
C ALA A 24 -5.32 -6.07 -18.08
N ALA A 25 -6.41 -6.67 -18.59
CA ALA A 25 -7.12 -7.75 -17.93
C ALA A 25 -6.22 -8.96 -17.66
N ALA A 26 -5.48 -9.42 -18.67
CA ALA A 26 -4.60 -10.57 -18.53
C ALA A 26 -3.44 -10.31 -17.55
N ILE A 27 -2.84 -9.12 -17.58
CA ILE A 27 -1.78 -8.71 -16.65
C ILE A 27 -2.32 -8.70 -15.21
N ALA A 28 -3.44 -8.01 -14.97
CA ALA A 28 -4.03 -7.91 -13.64
C ALA A 28 -4.48 -9.28 -13.11
N ALA A 29 -5.12 -10.10 -13.94
CA ALA A 29 -5.54 -11.46 -13.58
C ALA A 29 -4.35 -12.34 -13.18
N ARG A 30 -3.23 -12.23 -13.91
CA ARG A 30 -2.01 -12.97 -13.62
C ARG A 30 -1.36 -12.54 -12.31
N ALA A 31 -1.22 -11.23 -12.12
CA ALA A 31 -0.59 -10.66 -10.94
C ALA A 31 -1.38 -10.97 -9.65
N LEU A 32 -2.71 -10.96 -9.74
CA LEU A 32 -3.61 -11.25 -8.61
C LEU A 32 -3.88 -12.74 -8.39
N GLY A 33 -3.25 -13.63 -9.16
CA GLY A 33 -3.45 -15.09 -9.07
C GLY A 33 -4.84 -15.57 -9.49
N LEU A 34 -5.64 -14.70 -10.13
CA LEU A 34 -6.99 -15.03 -10.60
C LEU A 34 -7.00 -15.86 -11.89
N TRP A 35 -5.84 -15.95 -12.56
CA TRP A 35 -5.68 -16.72 -13.80
C TRP A 35 -4.28 -17.32 -13.92
N THR A 36 -4.22 -18.65 -13.90
CA THR A 36 -2.97 -19.43 -13.89
C THR A 36 -2.76 -20.25 -15.17
N ALA A 37 -3.83 -20.67 -15.86
CA ALA A 37 -3.74 -21.47 -17.07
C ALA A 37 -4.92 -21.22 -18.03
N GLY A 38 -4.77 -21.68 -19.28
CA GLY A 38 -5.81 -21.58 -20.30
C GLY A 38 -5.92 -20.18 -20.94
N PRO A 39 -7.04 -19.87 -21.62
CA PRO A 39 -7.21 -18.60 -22.31
C PRO A 39 -7.26 -17.44 -21.32
N PRO A 40 -6.69 -16.27 -21.66
CA PRO A 40 -6.75 -15.11 -20.78
C PRO A 40 -8.20 -14.62 -20.63
N PRO A 41 -8.60 -14.15 -19.45
CA PRO A 41 -9.94 -13.62 -19.23
C PRO A 41 -10.15 -12.32 -20.01
N SER A 42 -11.38 -12.09 -20.47
CA SER A 42 -11.77 -10.78 -20.99
C SER A 42 -11.84 -9.75 -19.85
N PRO A 43 -11.83 -8.43 -20.15
CA PRO A 43 -11.98 -7.38 -19.13
C PRO A 43 -13.19 -7.60 -18.22
N ALA A 44 -14.35 -7.91 -18.81
CA ALA A 44 -15.57 -8.20 -18.06
C ALA A 44 -15.44 -9.45 -17.16
N ALA A 45 -14.88 -10.55 -17.70
CA ALA A 45 -14.70 -11.78 -16.95
C ALA A 45 -13.69 -11.64 -15.80
N PHE A 46 -12.63 -10.83 -16.00
CA PHE A 46 -11.70 -10.48 -14.94
C PHE A 46 -12.40 -9.74 -13.79
N CYS A 47 -13.23 -8.74 -14.09
CA CYS A 47 -13.96 -8.02 -13.05
C CYS A 47 -14.96 -8.92 -12.30
N ASP A 48 -15.63 -9.83 -13.01
CA ASP A 48 -16.51 -10.81 -12.40
C ASP A 48 -15.73 -11.75 -11.46
N LEU A 49 -14.57 -12.26 -11.89
CA LEU A 49 -13.66 -13.07 -11.05
C LEU A 49 -13.17 -12.31 -9.82
N LEU A 50 -12.78 -11.05 -10.00
CA LEU A 50 -12.32 -10.20 -8.91
C LEU A 50 -13.42 -10.02 -7.85
N ALA A 51 -14.63 -9.67 -8.29
CA ALA A 51 -15.77 -9.52 -7.40
C ALA A 51 -16.08 -10.82 -6.64
N TRP A 52 -16.03 -11.98 -7.31
CA TRP A 52 -16.23 -13.28 -6.67
C TRP A 52 -15.20 -13.55 -5.57
N ARG A 53 -13.92 -13.25 -5.83
CA ARG A 53 -12.87 -13.41 -4.83
C ARG A 53 -13.07 -12.47 -3.64
N GLU A 54 -13.36 -11.20 -3.88
CA GLU A 54 -13.52 -10.20 -2.81
C GLU A 54 -14.73 -10.48 -1.92
N LEU A 55 -15.77 -11.14 -2.47
CA LEU A 55 -16.96 -11.56 -1.74
C LEU A 55 -16.83 -12.97 -1.13
N ASP A 56 -15.67 -13.63 -1.28
CA ASP A 56 -15.43 -15.02 -0.88
C ASP A 56 -16.50 -16.01 -1.39
N LEU A 57 -16.99 -15.77 -2.60
CA LEU A 57 -18.04 -16.60 -3.22
C LEU A 57 -17.43 -17.83 -3.89
N ARG A 58 -18.01 -19.00 -3.61
CA ARG A 58 -17.61 -20.26 -4.22
C ARG A 58 -18.29 -20.50 -5.57
N GLY A 59 -17.59 -21.21 -6.45
CA GLY A 59 -18.09 -21.63 -7.76
C GLY A 59 -17.74 -20.67 -8.90
N ALA A 60 -18.38 -20.88 -10.05
CA ALA A 60 -18.12 -20.09 -11.24
C ALA A 60 -18.70 -18.67 -11.11
N PRO A 61 -17.94 -17.63 -11.51
CA PRO A 61 -18.41 -16.25 -11.44
C PRO A 61 -19.60 -16.03 -12.38
N LYS A 62 -20.63 -15.34 -11.89
CA LYS A 62 -21.75 -14.89 -12.73
C LYS A 62 -21.43 -13.51 -13.31
N ARG A 63 -22.06 -13.19 -14.43
CA ARG A 63 -21.90 -11.88 -15.06
C ARG A 63 -22.52 -10.79 -14.19
N LEU A 64 -21.70 -9.80 -13.82
CA LEU A 64 -22.15 -8.63 -13.07
C LEU A 64 -22.49 -7.45 -13.99
N PRO A 65 -23.37 -6.53 -13.55
CA PRO A 65 -23.54 -5.22 -14.17
C PRO A 65 -22.23 -4.42 -14.18
N ALA A 66 -22.09 -3.50 -15.13
CA ALA A 66 -20.86 -2.72 -15.31
C ALA A 66 -20.57 -1.81 -14.11
N GLU A 67 -21.61 -1.32 -13.45
CA GLU A 67 -21.57 -0.46 -12.28
C GLU A 67 -20.96 -1.21 -11.09
N VAL A 68 -21.39 -2.45 -10.88
CA VAL A 68 -20.86 -3.32 -9.82
C VAL A 68 -19.38 -3.64 -10.08
N ARG A 69 -19.01 -3.93 -11.33
CA ARG A 69 -17.60 -4.16 -11.71
C ARG A 69 -16.73 -2.94 -11.42
N ALA A 70 -17.23 -1.73 -11.72
CA ALA A 70 -16.51 -0.50 -11.45
C ALA A 70 -16.27 -0.29 -9.95
N LEU A 71 -17.25 -0.60 -9.08
CA LEU A 71 -17.11 -0.49 -7.63
C LEU A 71 -15.97 -1.35 -7.06
N PHE A 72 -15.80 -2.58 -7.56
CA PHE A 72 -14.71 -3.45 -7.10
C PHE A 72 -13.33 -2.93 -7.55
N LEU A 73 -13.22 -2.44 -8.78
CA LEU A 73 -11.97 -1.81 -9.25
C LEU A 73 -11.67 -0.52 -8.47
N GLN A 74 -12.70 0.28 -8.18
CA GLN A 74 -12.61 1.48 -7.36
C GLN A 74 -12.09 1.17 -5.96
N ARG A 75 -12.67 0.17 -5.29
CA ARG A 75 -12.22 -0.29 -3.97
C ARG A 75 -10.78 -0.80 -4.00
N LEU A 76 -10.42 -1.62 -4.99
CA LEU A 76 -9.06 -2.17 -5.10
C LEU A 76 -8.00 -1.08 -5.36
N LEU A 77 -8.36 -0.03 -6.08
CA LEU A 77 -7.50 1.12 -6.39
C LEU A 77 -7.63 2.27 -5.38
N HIS A 78 -8.52 2.13 -4.39
CA HIS A 78 -8.85 3.18 -3.42
C HIS A 78 -9.27 4.52 -4.07
N THR A 79 -10.06 4.45 -5.15
CA THR A 79 -10.64 5.62 -5.83
C THR A 79 -12.16 5.61 -5.72
N THR A 80 -12.80 6.79 -5.74
CA THR A 80 -14.25 6.95 -5.61
C THR A 80 -14.98 7.04 -6.96
N SER A 81 -14.24 7.15 -8.07
CA SER A 81 -14.83 7.30 -9.41
C SER A 81 -13.88 6.83 -10.51
N GLY A 82 -14.44 6.53 -11.68
CA GLY A 82 -13.70 6.19 -12.89
C GLY A 82 -14.40 5.12 -13.73
N ALA A 83 -14.27 5.24 -15.05
CA ALA A 83 -14.74 4.23 -15.99
C ALA A 83 -13.96 2.91 -15.78
N PRO A 84 -14.62 1.75 -15.85
CA PRO A 84 -14.02 0.45 -15.52
C PRO A 84 -12.78 0.15 -16.38
N ASP A 85 -12.80 0.47 -17.68
CA ASP A 85 -11.65 0.23 -18.56
C ASP A 85 -10.43 1.08 -18.21
N ARG A 86 -10.65 2.31 -17.70
CA ARG A 86 -9.56 3.17 -17.22
C ARG A 86 -8.97 2.61 -15.93
N LEU A 87 -9.82 2.21 -14.99
CA LEU A 87 -9.41 1.63 -13.72
C LEU A 87 -8.64 0.32 -13.93
N LEU A 88 -9.11 -0.55 -14.83
CA LEU A 88 -8.43 -1.79 -15.17
C LEU A 88 -6.99 -1.55 -15.69
N ARG A 89 -6.82 -0.53 -16.53
CA ARG A 89 -5.49 -0.15 -17.03
C ARG A 89 -4.58 0.39 -15.94
N LEU A 90 -5.12 1.18 -15.01
CA LEU A 90 -4.38 1.65 -13.84
C LEU A 90 -3.96 0.49 -12.94
N LEU A 91 -4.84 -0.48 -12.75
CA LEU A 91 -4.53 -1.70 -12.02
C LEU A 91 -3.38 -2.47 -12.68
N ALA A 92 -3.46 -2.74 -13.99
CA ALA A 92 -2.38 -3.42 -14.70
C ALA A 92 -1.04 -2.66 -14.61
N ALA A 93 -1.08 -1.33 -14.70
CA ALA A 93 0.11 -0.49 -14.56
C ALA A 93 0.69 -0.57 -13.14
N ARG A 94 -0.16 -0.54 -12.10
CA ARG A 94 0.23 -0.72 -10.69
C ARG A 94 0.89 -2.07 -10.45
N GLU A 95 0.28 -3.15 -10.93
CA GLU A 95 0.83 -4.51 -10.78
C GLU A 95 2.19 -4.67 -11.49
N LEU A 96 2.46 -3.87 -12.52
CA LEU A 96 3.75 -3.84 -13.21
C LEU A 96 4.71 -2.76 -12.70
N ALA A 97 4.33 -2.02 -11.65
CA ALA A 97 5.09 -0.87 -11.13
C ALA A 97 5.49 0.14 -12.23
N THR A 98 4.60 0.39 -13.18
CA THR A 98 4.80 1.36 -14.26
C THR A 98 3.81 2.52 -14.13
N PRO A 99 4.22 3.79 -14.31
CA PRO A 99 3.31 4.93 -14.27
C PRO A 99 2.45 5.04 -15.55
N ARG A 100 2.83 4.32 -16.61
CA ARG A 100 2.25 4.46 -17.94
C ARG A 100 1.25 3.34 -18.24
N THR A 101 0.10 3.73 -18.81
CA THR A 101 -1.05 2.83 -19.04
C THR A 101 -1.24 2.45 -20.52
N GLU A 102 -0.41 2.97 -21.42
CA GLU A 102 -0.44 2.59 -22.83
C GLU A 102 0.10 1.19 -23.07
N LEU A 103 -0.43 0.54 -24.11
CA LEU A 103 -0.16 -0.87 -24.42
C LEU A 103 1.32 -1.19 -24.57
N ARG A 104 2.09 -0.30 -25.20
CA ARG A 104 3.54 -0.48 -25.39
C ARG A 104 4.27 -0.48 -24.03
N ALA A 105 3.99 0.48 -23.17
CA ALA A 105 4.61 0.56 -21.85
C ALA A 105 4.27 -0.64 -20.96
N LEU A 106 3.02 -1.10 -21.00
CA LEU A 106 2.60 -2.30 -20.27
C LEU A 106 3.36 -3.55 -20.76
N ARG A 107 3.50 -3.73 -22.08
CA ARG A 107 4.26 -4.86 -22.66
C ARG A 107 5.73 -4.80 -22.30
N ASP A 108 6.35 -3.63 -22.38
CA ASP A 108 7.76 -3.45 -22.07
C ASP A 108 8.04 -3.68 -20.58
N ALA A 109 7.16 -3.16 -19.69
CA ALA A 109 7.27 -3.36 -18.24
C ALA A 109 7.07 -4.85 -17.86
N LEU A 110 6.11 -5.52 -18.49
CA LEU A 110 5.89 -6.95 -18.31
C LEU A 110 7.11 -7.80 -18.71
N VAL A 111 7.72 -7.51 -19.87
CA VAL A 111 8.94 -8.22 -20.30
C VAL A 111 10.10 -7.93 -19.36
N ARG A 112 10.29 -6.67 -18.94
CA ARG A 112 11.32 -6.33 -17.95
C ARG A 112 11.13 -7.12 -16.65
N ARG A 113 9.92 -7.10 -16.07
CA ARG A 113 9.60 -7.85 -14.85
C ARG A 113 9.85 -9.36 -15.01
N TRP A 114 9.57 -9.91 -16.18
CA TRP A 114 9.78 -11.33 -16.46
C TRP A 114 11.26 -11.72 -16.58
N LEU A 115 12.08 -10.82 -17.15
CA LEU A 115 13.52 -11.03 -17.28
C LEU A 115 14.29 -10.66 -16.00
N SER A 116 13.71 -9.85 -15.12
CA SER A 116 14.28 -9.54 -13.82
C SER A 116 14.24 -10.78 -12.93
N PRO A 117 15.38 -11.19 -12.34
CA PRO A 117 15.36 -12.23 -11.32
C PRO A 117 14.44 -11.78 -10.17
N PRO A 118 13.73 -12.71 -9.51
CA PRO A 118 12.99 -12.38 -8.31
C PRO A 118 13.96 -11.70 -7.33
N PRO A 119 13.55 -10.61 -6.67
CA PRO A 119 14.42 -9.95 -5.71
C PRO A 119 14.91 -11.00 -4.74
N ALA A 120 16.23 -11.12 -4.60
CA ALA A 120 16.82 -12.02 -3.62
C ALA A 120 16.17 -11.73 -2.26
N PRO A 121 15.82 -12.76 -1.47
CA PRO A 121 15.34 -12.52 -0.12
C PRO A 121 16.35 -11.60 0.57
N PRO A 122 15.89 -10.53 1.25
CA PRO A 122 16.81 -9.62 1.91
C PRO A 122 17.73 -10.45 2.81
N ALA A 123 19.04 -10.38 2.54
CA ALA A 123 20.03 -10.97 3.43
C ALA A 123 19.70 -10.43 4.82
N ALA A 124 19.58 -11.34 5.80
CA ALA A 124 19.34 -10.97 7.18
C ALA A 124 20.31 -9.82 7.53
N PRO A 125 19.80 -8.68 8.06
CA PRO A 125 20.66 -7.55 8.36
C PRO A 125 21.76 -8.04 9.31
N ALA A 126 23.01 -7.93 8.86
CA ALA A 126 24.15 -8.05 9.74
C ALA A 126 23.90 -7.10 10.92
N ALA A 127 24.01 -7.63 12.14
CA ALA A 127 23.79 -6.89 13.36
C ALA A 127 24.53 -5.54 13.28
N PRO A 128 23.85 -4.40 13.49
CA PRO A 128 24.50 -3.10 13.42
C PRO A 128 25.59 -3.03 14.49
N ALA A 129 26.82 -2.81 14.05
CA ALA A 129 27.91 -2.39 14.93
C ALA A 129 27.47 -1.10 15.65
N ALA A 130 27.66 -1.08 16.96
CA ALA A 130 27.29 0.03 17.84
C ALA A 130 27.85 1.37 17.30
N PRO A 131 27.02 2.42 17.17
CA PRO A 131 27.51 3.72 16.76
C PRO A 131 28.31 4.37 17.90
N ALA A 132 29.50 4.85 17.54
CA ALA A 132 30.33 5.70 18.38
C ALA A 132 29.59 7.01 18.73
N ALA A 133 29.81 7.47 19.96
CA ALA A 133 29.22 8.66 20.55
C ALA A 133 29.57 9.95 19.78
N PRO A 134 28.63 10.92 19.69
CA PRO A 134 28.97 12.32 19.43
C PRO A 134 29.19 13.09 20.74
N GLU A 135 30.34 13.73 20.86
CA GLU A 135 30.68 14.77 21.85
C GLU A 135 29.86 16.06 21.65
N ASP A 136 29.47 16.66 22.80
CA ASP A 136 29.36 18.11 23.16
C ASP A 136 28.71 19.12 22.19
N LEU A 137 27.81 20.06 22.53
CA LEU A 137 27.23 20.75 23.72
C LEU A 137 26.12 21.71 23.15
N PRO A 138 25.36 22.56 23.91
CA PRO A 138 25.11 22.63 25.35
C PRO A 138 23.60 22.57 25.72
N ALA A 139 23.39 22.56 27.04
CA ALA A 139 22.14 22.43 27.78
C ALA A 139 21.19 23.65 27.75
N SER A 140 19.99 23.39 28.30
CA SER A 140 18.96 24.32 28.81
C SER A 140 17.89 24.72 27.79
N LEU A 141 16.58 24.49 27.99
CA LEU A 141 15.80 24.69 29.21
C LEU A 141 14.73 23.59 29.38
N ALA A 142 14.57 23.10 30.60
CA ALA A 142 13.32 22.47 31.03
C ALA A 142 12.21 23.53 31.11
N PRO A 143 10.94 23.11 30.96
CA PRO A 143 10.01 23.39 32.04
C PRO A 143 9.37 22.12 32.55
N ALA A 144 9.17 22.12 33.87
CA ALA A 144 8.46 21.10 34.61
C ALA A 144 7.04 20.90 34.05
N ALA A 145 6.70 19.65 33.75
CA ALA A 145 5.32 19.20 33.67
C ALA A 145 5.21 17.85 34.40
N THR A 146 4.19 17.77 35.23
CA THR A 146 3.83 16.67 36.12
C THR A 146 3.87 15.30 35.41
N PRO A 147 4.63 14.29 35.90
CA PRO A 147 4.87 13.06 35.14
C PRO A 147 3.73 12.03 35.16
N ALA A 148 2.67 12.22 35.97
CA ALA A 148 1.59 11.24 36.09
C ALA A 148 0.52 11.37 34.99
N ASP A 149 0.10 12.60 34.66
CA ASP A 149 -0.94 12.83 33.65
C ASP A 149 -0.43 12.61 32.23
N GLY A 150 0.84 12.96 31.97
CA GLY A 150 1.50 12.72 30.69
C GLY A 150 1.63 11.23 30.34
N ALA A 151 2.00 10.40 31.32
CA ALA A 151 2.13 8.96 31.11
C ALA A 151 0.77 8.26 30.88
N ALA A 152 -0.28 8.66 31.61
CA ALA A 152 -1.63 8.13 31.41
C ALA A 152 -2.23 8.56 30.05
N LEU A 153 -1.99 9.82 29.65
CA LEU A 153 -2.38 10.34 28.34
C LEU A 153 -1.63 9.65 27.20
N ASP A 154 -0.36 9.31 27.39
CA ASP A 154 0.46 8.56 26.42
C ASP A 154 -0.01 7.11 26.29
N ALA A 155 -0.33 6.43 27.39
CA ALA A 155 -0.85 5.06 27.36
C ALA A 155 -2.22 4.99 26.65
N ARG A 156 -3.11 5.95 26.94
CA ARG A 156 -4.40 6.06 26.25
C ARG A 156 -4.23 6.36 24.76
N PHE A 157 -3.30 7.25 24.43
CA PHE A 157 -2.95 7.55 23.04
C PHE A 157 -2.50 6.28 22.30
N LEU A 158 -1.63 5.45 22.89
CA LEU A 158 -1.16 4.21 22.26
C LEU A 158 -2.27 3.16 22.07
N ALA A 159 -3.16 3.01 23.06
CA ALA A 159 -4.30 2.10 22.97
C ALA A 159 -5.25 2.52 21.83
N ASP A 160 -5.62 3.80 21.81
CA ASP A 160 -6.49 4.38 20.77
C ASP A 160 -5.81 4.35 19.39
N LEU A 161 -4.48 4.54 19.34
CA LEU A 161 -3.67 4.43 18.12
C LEU A 161 -3.70 3.02 17.55
N THR A 162 -3.60 1.99 18.40
CA THR A 162 -3.65 0.58 17.98
C THR A 162 -5.04 0.21 17.50
N GLN A 163 -6.09 0.67 18.17
CA GLN A 163 -7.47 0.50 17.73
C GLN A 163 -7.74 1.21 16.39
N ALA A 164 -7.31 2.47 16.25
CA ALA A 164 -7.43 3.23 15.00
C ALA A 164 -6.65 2.58 13.86
N ALA A 165 -5.48 2.00 14.16
CA ALA A 165 -4.65 1.32 13.17
C ALA A 165 -5.37 0.14 12.53
N ALA A 166 -6.28 -0.56 13.22
CA ALA A 166 -7.06 -1.67 12.66
C ALA A 166 -7.97 -1.23 11.50
N HIS A 167 -8.46 0.00 11.53
CA HIS A 167 -9.39 0.57 10.55
C HIS A 167 -8.73 1.55 9.57
N ALA A 168 -7.46 1.88 9.78
CA ALA A 168 -6.70 2.77 8.92
C ALA A 168 -6.21 2.06 7.65
N ALA A 169 -6.05 2.84 6.57
CA ALA A 169 -5.55 2.36 5.30
C ALA A 169 -4.12 1.81 5.46
N GLY A 170 -3.94 0.58 5.00
CA GLY A 170 -2.68 -0.14 5.09
C GLY A 170 -1.90 -0.22 3.77
N PHE A 171 -0.62 -0.54 3.88
CA PHE A 171 0.24 -0.97 2.79
C PHE A 171 0.85 -2.34 3.12
N GLY A 172 0.43 -3.36 2.40
CA GLY A 172 0.74 -4.74 2.76
C GLY A 172 0.09 -5.16 4.09
N PRO A 173 0.48 -6.32 4.65
CA PRO A 173 -0.22 -6.92 5.79
C PRO A 173 0.02 -6.18 7.12
N ARG A 174 1.09 -5.37 7.22
CA ARG A 174 1.57 -4.84 8.51
C ARG A 174 1.77 -3.34 8.56
N LYS A 175 1.81 -2.62 7.44
CA LYS A 175 2.10 -1.18 7.45
C LYS A 175 0.81 -0.39 7.34
N VAL A 176 0.70 0.70 8.08
CA VAL A 176 -0.45 1.61 8.08
C VAL A 176 0.04 3.02 7.80
N PHE A 177 -0.61 3.73 6.88
CA PHE A 177 -0.25 5.11 6.55
C PHE A 177 -0.52 6.06 7.72
N LEU A 178 0.43 6.94 8.02
CA LEU A 178 0.31 7.89 9.13
C LEU A 178 -0.83 8.90 8.93
N SER A 179 -1.08 9.33 7.69
CA SER A 179 -2.22 10.21 7.38
C SER A 179 -3.56 9.53 7.65
N SER A 180 -3.72 8.28 7.21
CA SER A 180 -4.96 7.54 7.46
C SER A 180 -5.14 7.19 8.94
N LEU A 181 -4.03 6.93 9.65
CA LEU A 181 -4.05 6.71 11.08
C LEU A 181 -4.48 7.98 11.84
N PHE A 182 -3.94 9.14 11.45
CA PHE A 182 -4.33 10.44 12.00
C PHE A 182 -5.81 10.73 11.78
N ASP A 183 -6.32 10.53 10.55
CA ASP A 183 -7.74 10.73 10.23
C ASP A 183 -8.65 9.77 11.00
N GLN A 184 -8.22 8.53 11.22
CA GLN A 184 -8.97 7.58 12.05
C GLN A 184 -8.98 7.98 13.52
N LEU A 185 -7.85 8.45 14.05
CA LEU A 185 -7.76 8.88 15.44
C LEU A 185 -8.69 10.08 15.69
N ARG A 186 -8.74 11.04 14.76
CA ARG A 186 -9.62 12.23 14.86
C ARG A 186 -11.13 11.92 14.80
N ARG A 187 -11.52 10.73 14.36
CA ARG A 187 -12.92 10.28 14.44
C ARG A 187 -13.34 9.87 15.85
N LEU A 188 -12.39 9.66 16.76
CA LEU A 188 -12.65 9.42 18.17
C LEU A 188 -12.89 10.75 18.89
N ALA A 189 -13.93 10.82 19.72
CA ALA A 189 -14.29 12.05 20.43
C ALA A 189 -13.14 12.63 21.27
N ALA A 190 -12.29 11.75 21.83
CA ALA A 190 -11.12 12.13 22.63
C ALA A 190 -10.03 12.85 21.84
N TRP A 191 -10.01 12.75 20.51
CA TRP A 191 -8.93 13.24 19.65
C TRP A 191 -9.42 14.09 18.47
N HIS A 192 -10.68 14.52 18.47
CA HIS A 192 -11.26 15.24 17.33
C HIS A 192 -10.55 16.58 17.03
N GLU A 193 -10.07 17.27 18.07
CA GLU A 193 -9.26 18.49 17.99
C GLU A 193 -7.75 18.22 17.93
N LEU A 194 -7.31 16.96 17.81
CA LEU A 194 -5.88 16.64 17.78
C LEU A 194 -5.23 17.30 16.56
N GLU A 195 -4.30 18.21 16.84
CA GLU A 195 -3.48 18.83 15.82
C GLU A 195 -2.44 17.85 15.27
N ARG A 196 -2.08 18.06 14.00
CA ARG A 196 -1.11 17.21 13.30
C ARG A 196 0.28 17.26 13.93
N SER A 197 0.74 18.44 14.33
CA SER A 197 2.01 18.65 15.04
C SER A 197 2.09 17.85 16.35
N THR A 198 0.99 17.82 17.09
CA THR A 198 0.87 17.09 18.37
C THR A 198 0.85 15.59 18.14
N PHE A 199 0.13 15.12 17.12
CA PHE A 199 0.16 13.72 16.70
C PHE A 199 1.57 13.26 16.34
N ASP A 200 2.27 14.02 15.49
CA ASP A 200 3.61 13.68 15.02
C ASP A 200 4.60 13.62 16.21
N THR A 201 4.53 14.61 17.12
CA THR A 201 5.37 14.68 18.33
C THR A 201 5.17 13.46 19.22
N ARG A 202 3.92 13.09 19.50
CA ARG A 202 3.59 11.92 20.33
C ARG A 202 4.03 10.62 19.69
N LEU A 203 3.82 10.49 18.37
CA LEU A 203 4.20 9.30 17.63
C LEU A 203 5.72 9.09 17.60
N LEU A 204 6.49 10.17 17.45
CA LEU A 204 7.95 10.13 17.52
C LEU A 204 8.46 9.81 18.92
N ALA A 205 7.83 10.36 19.96
CA ALA A 205 8.15 10.03 21.34
C ALA A 205 7.96 8.53 21.61
N ALA A 206 6.82 7.97 21.21
CA ALA A 206 6.54 6.54 21.31
C ALA A 206 7.54 5.69 20.49
N HIS A 207 7.94 6.16 19.30
CA HIS A 207 8.93 5.46 18.48
C HIS A 207 10.31 5.42 19.14
N ARG A 208 10.75 6.54 19.73
CA ARG A 208 12.01 6.63 20.48
C ARG A 208 12.02 5.74 21.73
N ARG A 209 10.86 5.54 22.35
CA ARG A 209 10.68 4.59 23.48
C ARG A 209 10.58 3.13 23.04
N GLY A 210 10.52 2.85 21.73
CA GLY A 210 10.36 1.48 21.20
C GLY A 210 8.95 0.91 21.33
N GLU A 211 7.97 1.73 21.71
CA GLU A 211 6.56 1.33 21.87
C GLU A 211 5.85 1.17 20.53
N VAL A 212 6.32 1.88 19.51
CA VAL A 212 5.84 1.78 18.13
C VAL A 212 6.99 1.72 17.13
N GLN A 213 6.80 1.00 16.04
CA GLN A 213 7.77 0.94 14.96
C GLN A 213 7.30 1.78 13.77
N LEU A 214 8.08 2.81 13.42
CA LEU A 214 7.85 3.62 12.24
C LEU A 214 8.69 3.12 11.06
N ALA A 215 8.13 3.19 9.86
CA ALA A 215 8.81 2.77 8.64
C ALA A 215 8.79 3.84 7.55
N ARG A 216 9.86 3.82 6.75
CA ARG A 216 10.03 4.62 5.54
C ARG A 216 9.27 4.03 4.37
N ALA A 217 8.85 4.91 3.47
CA ALA A 217 8.33 4.54 2.17
C ALA A 217 9.51 4.50 1.20
N ASP A 218 10.09 3.31 1.02
CA ASP A 218 11.23 3.13 0.12
C ASP A 218 10.79 3.06 -1.36
N LEU A 219 9.48 3.06 -1.62
CA LEU A 219 8.83 2.98 -2.94
C LEU A 219 7.64 3.95 -3.05
N THR A 220 7.90 5.25 -2.90
CA THR A 220 6.88 6.31 -3.00
C THR A 220 6.13 6.34 -4.34
N GLY A 221 6.74 5.87 -5.42
CA GLY A 221 6.13 5.80 -6.76
C GLY A 221 5.09 4.69 -6.97
N ALA A 222 4.99 3.72 -6.04
CA ALA A 222 4.01 2.63 -6.08
C ALA A 222 2.84 2.84 -5.09
N MET A 223 2.81 3.99 -4.42
CA MET A 223 1.92 4.31 -3.31
C MET A 223 1.05 5.52 -3.68
N ASP A 224 -0.09 5.69 -2.99
CA ASP A 224 -0.90 6.89 -3.18
C ASP A 224 -0.08 8.13 -2.79
N GLN A 225 0.23 8.94 -3.78
CA GLN A 225 1.12 10.08 -3.66
C GLN A 225 0.54 11.17 -2.75
N ALA A 226 -0.79 11.27 -2.67
CA ALA A 226 -1.47 12.19 -1.75
C ALA A 226 -1.35 11.69 -0.30
N LEU A 227 -1.47 10.39 -0.06
CA LEU A 227 -1.26 9.80 1.26
C LEU A 227 0.21 9.83 1.69
N VAL A 228 1.16 9.63 0.77
CA VAL A 228 2.61 9.75 1.06
C VAL A 228 2.98 11.17 1.43
N SER A 229 2.56 12.14 0.62
CA SER A 229 2.86 13.56 0.84
C SER A 229 2.26 14.04 2.16
N SER A 230 1.02 13.63 2.46
CA SER A 230 0.35 13.95 3.72
C SER A 230 0.83 13.12 4.92
N SER A 231 1.52 11.98 4.72
CA SER A 231 2.04 11.12 5.81
C SER A 231 3.47 11.45 6.24
N THR A 232 4.07 12.50 5.69
CA THR A 232 5.46 12.86 5.97
C THR A 232 5.62 13.37 7.40
N ILE A 233 6.35 12.63 8.23
CA ILE A 233 6.94 13.14 9.48
C ILE A 233 8.45 13.22 9.26
N SER A 234 9.03 14.41 9.45
CA SER A 234 10.48 14.63 9.26
C SER A 234 11.14 15.08 10.56
N VAL A 235 12.13 14.33 11.03
CA VAL A 235 12.98 14.73 12.17
C VAL A 235 14.43 14.32 11.91
N GLY A 236 15.36 15.29 12.03
CA GLY A 236 16.80 15.03 11.92
C GLY A 236 17.24 14.41 10.60
N GLY A 237 16.54 14.69 9.49
CA GLY A 237 16.83 14.12 8.17
C GLY A 237 16.22 12.74 7.91
N ALA A 238 15.52 12.14 8.88
CA ALA A 238 14.73 10.93 8.69
C ALA A 238 13.26 11.28 8.39
N THR A 239 12.69 10.65 7.36
CA THR A 239 11.28 10.81 6.99
C THR A 239 10.53 9.51 7.31
N PHE A 240 9.38 9.57 7.95
CA PHE A 240 8.54 8.39 8.21
C PHE A 240 7.20 8.54 7.51
N HIS A 241 6.64 7.43 7.03
CA HIS A 241 5.36 7.40 6.32
C HIS A 241 4.39 6.34 6.85
N PHE A 242 4.89 5.39 7.64
CA PHE A 242 4.10 4.26 8.12
C PHE A 242 4.30 3.98 9.60
N LEU A 243 3.24 3.45 10.21
CA LEU A 243 3.28 2.65 11.43
C LEU A 243 3.30 1.16 11.07
N VAL A 244 4.15 0.37 11.71
CA VAL A 244 4.16 -1.11 11.58
C VAL A 244 3.37 -1.72 12.72
N ARG A 245 2.35 -2.53 12.39
CA ARG A 245 1.58 -3.30 13.36
C ARG A 245 2.46 -4.40 13.99
N GLY A 246 2.47 -4.46 15.32
CA GLY A 246 3.13 -5.54 16.09
C GLY A 246 2.51 -6.90 15.77
N GLU A 247 3.27 -7.97 15.94
CA GLU A 247 2.71 -9.33 15.93
C GLU A 247 1.96 -9.51 17.26
N THR A 248 0.64 -9.64 17.19
CA THR A 248 -0.15 -10.29 18.24
C THR A 248 -0.27 -11.76 17.92
#